data_AF-A0A1W9PNR2-F1
#
_entry.id   AF-A0A1W9PNR2-F1
#
_cell.length_a   1.000
_cell.length_b   1.000
_cell.length_c   1.000
_cell.angle_alpha   90.00
_cell.angle_beta   90.00
_cell.angle_gamma   90.00
#
_symmetry.space_group_name_H-M   'P 1'
#
loop_
_entity.id
_entity.type
_entity.pdbx_description
1 polymer ?
#
loop_
_entity_poly.entity_id
_entity_poly.type
_entity_poly.pdbx_seq_one_letter_code
_entity_poly.pdbx_strand_id
1 'polypeptide(L)'
;MVYDDGGTTTEQNSTYGSARFLNAAAGDYHIRKNSDAQNRALATALSDDFDGDSRPQDSVADIGADEYTPGREPFGVPVLMYLLN
;
A
#
# COMPACT_ATOMS: atom_id res chain seq x y z
N MET A 1 32.18 19.27 19.06
CA MET A 1 31.60 18.05 19.64
C MET A 1 30.09 18.22 19.56
N VAL A 2 29.40 17.50 18.67
CA VAL A 2 27.93 17.50 18.64
C VAL A 2 27.49 16.51 19.70
N TYR A 3 26.82 16.99 20.74
CA TYR A 3 26.19 16.12 21.73
C TYR A 3 24.86 15.68 21.13
N ASP A 4 24.74 14.39 20.79
CA ASP A 4 23.44 13.75 20.65
C ASP A 4 22.77 13.79 22.03
N ASP A 5 21.54 14.31 22.16
CA ASP A 5 20.96 14.63 23.48
C ASP A 5 20.64 13.38 24.34
N GLY A 6 20.75 12.19 23.74
CA GLY A 6 20.55 10.92 24.43
C GLY A 6 19.08 10.57 24.69
N GLY A 7 18.14 11.28 24.07
CA GLY A 7 16.72 10.97 24.10
C GLY A 7 16.42 9.53 23.66
N THR A 8 15.57 8.83 24.44
CA THR A 8 15.13 7.48 24.11
C THR A 8 14.07 7.51 23.01
N THR A 9 14.37 6.88 21.87
CA THR A 9 13.38 6.58 20.83
C THR A 9 12.72 5.22 21.08
N THR A 10 11.40 5.11 20.94
CA THR A 10 10.69 3.82 20.99
C THR A 10 10.05 3.53 19.63
N GLU A 11 10.32 2.36 19.07
CA GLU A 11 9.58 1.83 17.92
C GLU A 11 8.57 0.79 18.41
N GLN A 12 7.30 0.97 18.05
CA GLN A 12 6.22 0.03 18.35
C GLN A 12 5.52 -0.34 17.05
N ASN A 13 5.17 -1.62 16.89
CA ASN A 13 4.48 -2.17 15.71
C ASN A 13 5.29 -2.12 14.40
N SER A 14 6.62 -2.15 14.49
CA SER A 14 7.46 -2.32 13.30
C SER A 14 7.15 -3.66 12.62
N THR A 15 7.04 -3.63 11.30
CA THR A 15 6.85 -4.82 10.47
C THR A 15 7.85 -4.78 9.32
N TYR A 16 8.30 -5.96 8.90
CA TYR A 16 9.23 -6.13 7.81
C TYR A 16 8.69 -7.18 6.85
N GLY A 17 8.98 -7.02 5.56
CA GLY A 17 8.48 -7.92 4.53
C GLY A 17 8.64 -7.32 3.13
N SER A 18 8.20 -8.06 2.14
CA SER A 18 8.15 -7.64 0.75
C SER A 18 6.84 -6.91 0.45
N ALA A 19 6.95 -5.68 -0.07
CA ALA A 19 5.82 -4.94 -0.60
C ALA A 19 5.25 -5.54 -1.91
N ARG A 20 6.06 -6.35 -2.63
CA ARG A 20 5.68 -7.01 -3.88
C ARG A 20 5.08 -6.05 -4.91
N PHE A 21 5.77 -4.96 -5.20
CA PHE A 21 5.32 -3.96 -6.17
C PHE A 21 5.03 -4.54 -7.56
N LEU A 22 4.09 -3.94 -8.30
CA LEU A 22 3.78 -4.33 -9.68
C LEU A 22 4.98 -4.12 -10.59
N ASN A 23 5.55 -2.90 -10.61
CA ASN A 23 6.74 -2.58 -11.40
C ASN A 23 7.48 -1.35 -10.85
N ALA A 24 8.15 -1.51 -9.71
CA ALA A 24 8.90 -0.43 -9.07
C ALA A 24 9.99 0.18 -9.97
N ALA A 25 10.59 -0.60 -10.87
CA ALA A 25 11.59 -0.10 -11.83
C ALA A 25 11.00 0.91 -12.83
N ALA A 26 9.70 0.83 -13.10
CA ALA A 26 8.96 1.79 -13.93
C ALA A 26 8.17 2.82 -13.11
N GLY A 27 8.32 2.83 -11.78
CA GLY A 27 7.60 3.74 -10.88
C GLY A 27 6.19 3.28 -10.48
N ASP A 28 5.81 2.05 -10.79
CA ASP A 28 4.53 1.47 -10.37
C ASP A 28 4.69 0.76 -9.01
N TYR A 29 4.30 1.47 -7.95
CA TYR A 29 4.44 1.04 -6.55
C TYR A 29 3.16 0.43 -5.96
N HIS A 30 2.15 0.15 -6.78
CA HIS A 30 1.01 -0.64 -6.34
C HIS A 30 1.46 -2.02 -5.87
N ILE A 31 0.87 -2.49 -4.78
CA ILE A 31 1.21 -3.79 -4.21
C ILE A 31 0.43 -4.93 -4.88
N ARG A 32 1.08 -6.08 -5.02
CA ARG A 32 0.43 -7.31 -5.52
C ARG A 32 -0.33 -8.03 -4.41
N LYS A 33 -1.20 -8.97 -4.82
CA LYS A 33 -1.79 -9.97 -3.92
C LYS A 33 -0.70 -10.68 -3.12
N ASN A 34 -0.95 -10.88 -1.82
CA ASN A 34 -0.03 -11.48 -0.86
C ASN A 34 1.22 -10.63 -0.56
N SER A 35 1.13 -9.31 -0.73
CA SER A 35 2.12 -8.39 -0.15
C SER A 35 2.12 -8.51 1.37
N ASP A 36 3.29 -8.40 1.99
CA ASP A 36 3.39 -8.38 3.46
C ASP A 36 2.80 -7.09 4.06
N ALA A 37 2.50 -6.09 3.20
CA ALA A 37 1.80 -4.86 3.58
C ALA A 37 0.27 -5.03 3.69
N GLN A 38 -0.29 -6.11 3.16
CA GLN A 38 -1.73 -6.25 2.94
C GLN A 38 -2.52 -6.48 4.25
N ASN A 39 -3.53 -5.66 4.52
CA ASN A 39 -4.41 -5.68 5.69
C ASN A 39 -3.65 -5.55 7.02
N ARG A 40 -2.64 -4.67 7.08
CA ARG A 40 -1.72 -4.53 8.25
C ARG A 40 -1.62 -3.13 8.83
N ALA A 41 -2.24 -2.12 8.22
CA ALA A 41 -2.11 -0.76 8.70
C ALA A 41 -2.80 -0.58 10.06
N LEU A 42 -2.26 0.35 10.85
CA LEU A 42 -2.99 0.90 11.99
C LEU A 42 -4.16 1.74 11.48
N ALA A 43 -5.23 1.79 12.27
CA ALA A 43 -6.41 2.57 11.95
C ALA A 43 -6.04 4.04 11.67
N THR A 44 -6.60 4.58 10.59
CA THR A 44 -6.38 5.95 10.14
C THR A 44 -7.72 6.59 9.77
N ALA A 45 -7.77 7.92 9.78
CA ALA A 45 -8.94 8.69 9.35
C ALA A 45 -8.93 9.00 7.83
N LEU A 46 -7.89 8.59 7.10
CA LEU A 46 -7.81 8.77 5.66
C LEU A 46 -8.85 7.89 4.95
N SER A 47 -9.67 8.51 4.11
CA SER A 47 -10.70 7.86 3.30
C SER A 47 -10.21 7.37 1.95
N ASP A 48 -9.08 7.90 1.47
CA ASP A 48 -8.56 7.66 0.13
C ASP A 48 -7.05 7.41 0.18
N ASP A 49 -6.56 6.65 -0.80
CA ASP A 49 -5.15 6.37 -1.00
C ASP A 49 -4.49 7.41 -1.94
N PHE A 50 -3.23 7.21 -2.32
CA PHE A 50 -2.48 8.18 -3.13
C PHE A 50 -3.08 8.42 -4.53
N ASP A 51 -3.73 7.40 -5.09
CA ASP A 51 -4.36 7.46 -6.42
C ASP A 51 -5.85 7.85 -6.35
N GLY A 52 -6.36 8.11 -5.14
CA GLY A 52 -7.74 8.50 -4.89
C GLY A 52 -8.70 7.31 -4.81
N ASP A 53 -8.19 6.08 -4.67
CA ASP A 53 -9.01 4.91 -4.44
C ASP A 53 -9.44 4.85 -2.97
N SER A 54 -10.63 4.30 -2.70
CA SER A 54 -11.18 4.17 -1.34
C SER A 54 -10.24 3.41 -0.41
N ARG A 55 -10.13 3.88 0.82
CA ARG A 55 -9.34 3.27 1.89
C ARG A 55 -10.20 3.00 3.13
N PRO A 56 -10.21 1.76 3.66
CA PRO A 56 -9.58 0.55 3.10
C PRO A 56 -10.35 -0.02 1.90
N GLN A 57 -9.68 -0.81 1.04
CA GLN A 57 -10.34 -1.60 -0.01
C GLN A 57 -10.92 -2.93 0.54
N ASP A 58 -10.34 -3.44 1.62
CA ASP A 58 -10.81 -4.62 2.36
C ASP A 58 -11.13 -4.22 3.81
N SER A 59 -11.13 -5.17 4.75
CA SER A 59 -11.47 -4.92 6.15
C SER A 59 -10.46 -4.05 6.91
N VAL A 60 -9.20 -4.01 6.48
CA VAL A 60 -8.12 -3.24 7.11
C VAL A 60 -7.30 -2.58 6.00
N ALA A 61 -6.79 -1.38 6.25
CA ALA A 61 -5.94 -0.72 5.27
C ALA A 61 -4.59 -1.44 5.11
N ASP A 62 -3.99 -1.26 3.95
CA ASP A 62 -2.65 -1.72 3.63
C ASP A 62 -1.59 -0.73 4.14
N ILE A 63 -0.42 -1.25 4.50
CA ILE A 63 0.71 -0.39 4.88
C ILE A 63 1.31 0.22 3.63
N GLY A 64 1.27 1.54 3.54
CA GLY A 64 1.86 2.28 2.43
C GLY A 64 0.90 3.33 1.88
N ALA A 65 1.17 3.72 0.63
CA ALA A 65 0.42 4.73 -0.10
C ALA A 65 -0.76 4.16 -0.89
N ASP A 66 -0.79 2.85 -1.13
CA ASP A 66 -1.72 2.17 -2.03
C ASP A 66 -2.36 0.96 -1.35
N GLU A 67 -3.63 0.72 -1.66
CA GLU A 67 -4.34 -0.51 -1.32
C GLU A 67 -4.21 -1.55 -2.45
N TYR A 68 -4.24 -2.83 -2.10
CA TYR A 68 -4.38 -3.92 -3.05
C TYR A 68 -5.78 -3.93 -3.63
N THR A 69 -5.88 -3.56 -4.91
CA THR A 69 -7.11 -3.66 -5.68
C THR A 69 -7.03 -4.81 -6.68
N PRO A 70 -7.91 -5.83 -6.61
CA PRO A 70 -7.96 -6.90 -7.61
C PRO A 70 -8.18 -6.36 -9.03
N GLY A 71 -7.38 -6.81 -9.99
CA GLY A 71 -7.51 -6.39 -11.39
C GLY A 71 -6.81 -5.07 -11.73
N ARG A 72 -6.11 -4.45 -10.77
CA ARG A 72 -5.12 -3.41 -11.05
C ARG A 72 -3.87 -4.08 -11.64
N GLU A 73 -3.87 -4.22 -12.96
CA GLU A 73 -2.78 -4.87 -13.70
C GLU A 73 -1.68 -3.86 -14.10
N PRO A 74 -0.41 -4.30 -14.27
CA PRO A 74 0.75 -3.43 -14.59
C PRO A 74 0.64 -2.62 -15.89
N PHE A 75 -0.39 -2.87 -16.68
CA PHE A 75 -0.69 -2.16 -17.92
C PHE A 75 -2.16 -1.76 -17.81
N GLY A 76 -2.44 -0.48 -17.56
CA GLY A 76 -3.77 0.08 -17.29
C GLY A 76 -4.77 -0.04 -18.44
N VAL A 77 -5.09 -1.26 -18.85
CA VAL A 77 -6.22 -1.54 -19.73
C VAL A 77 -7.47 -1.69 -18.85
N PRO A 78 -8.49 -0.84 -19.01
CA PRO A 78 -9.70 -0.95 -18.23
C PRO A 78 -10.40 -2.28 -18.55
N VAL A 79 -10.65 -3.08 -17.51
CA VAL A 79 -11.35 -4.38 -17.57
C VAL A 79 -12.83 -4.24 -18.00
N LEU A 80 -13.34 -3.01 -18.17
CA LEU A 80 -14.73 -2.72 -18.50
C LEU A 80 -15.14 -3.01 -19.96
N MET A 81 -14.27 -3.54 -20.82
CA MET A 81 -14.59 -3.77 -22.24
C MET A 81 -15.05 -5.21 -22.59
N TYR A 82 -15.38 -6.06 -21.61
CA TYR A 82 -15.73 -7.47 -21.86
C TYR A 82 -17.07 -7.98 -21.29
N LEU A 83 -18.08 -7.13 -21.07
CA LEU A 83 -19.46 -7.63 -20.86
C LEU A 83 -20.50 -6.85 -21.67
N LEU A 84 -20.52 -7.11 -22.98
CA LEU A 84 -21.73 -7.07 -23.80
C LEU A 84 -21.90 -8.48 -24.37
N ASN A 85 -22.76 -9.27 -23.74
CA ASN A 85 -23.51 -10.40 -24.30
C ASN A 85 -24.77 -10.59 -23.46
#